data_AF-A0A0C2ZF64-F1
#
_entry.id   AF-A0A0C2ZF64-F1
#
_cell.length_a   1.000
_cell.length_b   1.000
_cell.length_c   1.000
_cell.angle_alpha   90.00
_cell.angle_beta   90.00
_cell.angle_gamma   90.00
#
_symmetry.space_group_name_H-M   'P 1'
#
loop_
_entity.id
_entity.type
_entity.pdbx_description
1 polymer ?
#
loop_
_entity_poly.entity_id
_entity_poly.type
_entity_poly.pdbx_seq_one_letter_code
_entity_poly.pdbx_strand_id
1 'polypeptide(L)' 'SILSTHDLPHIRYNATDNVLWWNTSWTQYLEKDVWILPIHRLLCIGHWVVCIIDFSSKQLLLFDSLAECKSWKKDIQV' A
#
# COMPACT_ATOMS: atom_id res chain seq x y z
N SER A 1 9.70 1.90 -7.69
CA SER A 1 9.67 3.16 -6.92
C SER A 1 8.90 2.93 -5.64
N ILE A 2 9.37 3.46 -4.50
CA ILE A 2 8.69 3.31 -3.20
C ILE A 2 7.75 4.50 -3.04
N LEU A 3 6.46 4.26 -2.76
CA LEU A 3 5.55 5.32 -2.35
C LEU A 3 5.85 5.64 -0.89
N SER A 4 6.37 6.83 -0.62
CA SER A 4 6.74 7.24 0.74
C SER A 4 5.49 7.40 1.59
N THR A 5 5.53 6.88 2.81
CA THR A 5 4.49 7.05 3.84
C THR A 5 4.22 8.50 4.22
N HIS A 6 5.01 9.47 3.75
CA HIS A 6 4.69 10.90 3.88
C HIS A 6 3.45 11.33 3.09
N ASP A 7 3.11 10.64 1.99
CA ASP A 7 1.93 10.96 1.17
C ASP A 7 0.68 10.16 1.59
N LEU A 8 0.87 9.09 2.38
CA LEU A 8 -0.20 8.21 2.89
C LEU A 8 -1.09 8.75 4.03
N PRO A 9 -0.74 9.77 4.85
CA PRO A 9 -1.64 10.25 5.90
C PRO A 9 -2.94 10.82 5.34
N HIS A 10 -2.94 11.28 4.07
CA HIS A 10 -4.14 11.77 3.39
C HIS A 10 -5.11 10.65 2.99
N ILE A 11 -4.64 9.41 2.80
CA ILE A 11 -5.49 8.26 2.48
C ILE A 11 -6.35 7.85 3.69
N ARG A 12 -5.89 8.13 4.91
CA ARG A 12 -6.68 7.95 6.15
C ARG A 12 -7.86 8.91 6.29
N TYR A 13 -7.96 9.95 5.45
CA TYR A 13 -8.99 10.99 5.52
C TYR A 13 -9.81 11.11 4.23
N ASN A 14 -10.02 10.00 3.51
CA ASN A 14 -10.88 9.99 2.32
C ASN A 14 -10.39 10.98 1.24
N ALA A 15 -9.07 11.08 1.05
CA ALA A 15 -8.49 11.87 -0.01
C ALA A 15 -9.03 11.40 -1.37
N THR A 16 -9.68 12.31 -2.09
CA THR A 16 -10.14 12.08 -3.45
C THR A 16 -8.97 11.70 -4.37
N ASP A 17 -9.25 10.87 -5.38
CA ASP A 17 -8.28 10.41 -6.38
C ASP A 17 -7.39 11.53 -6.95
N ASN A 18 -7.93 12.75 -7.06
CA ASN A 18 -7.20 13.95 -7.50
C ASN A 18 -6.00 14.32 -6.58
N VAL A 19 -6.13 14.13 -5.27
CA VAL A 19 -5.05 14.41 -4.30
C VAL A 19 -3.97 13.35 -4.42
N LEU A 20 -4.36 12.09 -4.62
CA LEU A 20 -3.43 10.98 -4.86
C LEU A 20 -2.66 11.20 -6.17
N TRP A 21 -3.37 11.59 -7.23
CA TRP A 21 -2.80 11.91 -8.53
C TRP A 21 -1.80 13.05 -8.42
N TRP A 22 -2.16 14.16 -7.78
CA TRP A 22 -1.26 15.30 -7.61
C TRP A 22 0.04 14.90 -6.93
N ASN A 23 -0.03 14.11 -5.85
CA ASN A 23 1.16 13.72 -5.09
C ASN A 23 2.03 12.68 -5.79
N THR A 24 1.46 11.92 -6.73
CA THR A 24 2.17 10.82 -7.40
C THR A 24 2.58 11.16 -8.83
N SER A 25 1.98 12.17 -9.47
CA SER A 25 2.19 12.50 -10.88
C SER A 25 3.63 12.88 -11.20
N TRP A 26 4.33 13.57 -10.29
CA TRP A 26 5.74 13.95 -10.49
C TRP A 26 6.71 12.79 -10.31
N THR A 27 6.30 11.68 -9.69
CA THR A 27 7.16 10.52 -9.44
C THR A 27 7.06 9.44 -10.52
N GLN A 28 6.17 9.62 -11.51
CA GLN A 28 5.80 8.58 -12.49
C GLN A 28 5.44 7.25 -11.82
N TYR A 29 4.94 7.29 -10.58
CA TYR A 29 4.69 6.08 -9.81
C TYR A 29 3.71 5.16 -10.53
N LEU A 30 2.66 5.74 -11.11
CA LEU A 30 1.63 5.03 -11.86
C LEU A 30 2.15 4.39 -13.16
N GLU A 31 3.32 4.80 -13.66
CA GLU A 31 3.95 4.24 -14.85
C GLU A 31 4.88 3.06 -14.52
N LYS A 32 5.09 2.74 -13.24
CA LYS A 32 5.95 1.63 -12.83
C LYS A 32 5.19 0.31 -12.83
N ASP A 33 5.83 -0.74 -13.34
CA ASP A 33 5.27 -2.10 -13.31
C ASP A 33 5.23 -2.74 -11.92
N VAL A 34 5.94 -2.15 -10.95
CA VAL A 34 5.94 -2.61 -9.55
C VAL A 34 5.64 -1.46 -8.62
N TRP A 35 4.54 -1.59 -7.86
CA TRP A 35 4.11 -0.66 -6.84
C TRP A 35 4.36 -1.24 -5.46
N ILE A 36 4.78 -0.37 -4.55
CA ILE A 36 4.98 -0.70 -3.14
C ILE A 36 3.95 0.11 -2.34
N LEU A 37 3.05 -0.61 -1.67
CA LEU A 37 1.95 -0.08 -0.88
C LEU A 37 2.15 -0.44 0.61
N PRO A 38 2.52 0.53 1.44
CA PRO A 38 2.54 0.35 2.89
C PRO A 38 1.11 0.29 3.44
N ILE A 39 0.81 -0.71 4.26
CA ILE A 39 -0.50 -0.89 4.90
C ILE A 39 -0.30 -0.83 6.41
N HIS A 40 -0.93 0.14 7.06
CA HIS A 40 -0.91 0.24 8.52
C HIS A 40 -2.08 -0.53 9.13
N ARG A 41 -1.79 -1.68 9.72
CA ARG A 41 -2.74 -2.51 10.48
C ARG A 41 -2.86 -1.98 11.90
N LEU A 42 -4.02 -1.44 12.25
CA LEU A 42 -4.31 -0.92 13.60
C LEU A 42 -4.56 -2.01 14.66
N LEU A 43 -4.52 -3.30 14.29
CA LEU A 43 -4.79 -4.39 15.22
C LEU A 43 -3.63 -4.60 16.20
N CYS A 44 -3.96 -4.89 17.46
CA CYS A 44 -3.06 -5.16 18.59
C CYS A 44 -2.11 -4.03 18.99
N ILE A 45 -1.07 -3.72 18.20
CA ILE A 45 0.00 -2.78 18.58
C ILE A 45 0.17 -1.65 17.55
N GLY A 46 -0.54 -1.72 16.41
CA GLY A 46 -0.20 -0.89 15.26
C GLY A 46 1.02 -1.49 14.57
N HIS A 47 0.81 -2.11 13.42
CA HIS A 47 1.85 -2.81 12.69
C HIS A 47 1.83 -2.41 11.22
N TRP A 48 2.99 -2.23 10.62
CA TRP A 48 3.11 -1.93 9.20
C TRP A 48 3.47 -3.20 8.43
N VAL A 49 2.66 -3.49 7.42
CA VAL A 49 2.96 -4.51 6.43
C VAL A 49 3.14 -3.83 5.07
N VAL A 50 3.83 -4.50 4.15
CA VAL A 50 4.07 -3.97 2.81
C VAL A 50 3.43 -4.89 1.80
N CYS A 51 2.54 -4.35 0.96
CA CYS A 51 2.04 -5.04 -0.21
C CYS A 51 2.84 -4.57 -1.43
N ILE A 52 3.34 -5.53 -2.20
CA ILE A 52 4.02 -5.30 -3.48
C ILE A 52 3.05 -5.76 -4.56
N ILE A 53 2.70 -4.84 -5.46
CA ILE A 53 1.82 -5.09 -6.60
C ILE A 53 2.74 -5.16 -7.82
N ASP A 54 2.84 -6.33 -8.43
CA ASP A 54 3.59 -6.54 -9.67
C ASP A 54 2.60 -6.71 -10.83
N PHE A 55 2.52 -5.69 -11.68
CA PHE A 55 1.65 -5.67 -12.85
C PHE A 55 2.14 -6.58 -13.96
N SER A 56 3.46 -6.75 -14.09
CA SER A 56 4.05 -7.63 -15.11
C SER A 56 3.66 -9.08 -14.87
N SER A 57 3.73 -9.52 -13.61
CA SER A 57 3.39 -10.89 -13.24
C SER A 57 1.95 -11.06 -12.75
N LYS A 58 1.17 -9.98 -12.65
CA LYS A 58 -0.21 -9.92 -12.13
C LYS A 58 -0.34 -10.52 -10.72
N GLN A 59 0.63 -10.21 -9.86
CA GLN A 59 0.71 -10.76 -8.50
C GLN A 59 0.66 -9.68 -7.42
N LEU A 60 0.07 -10.06 -6.29
CA LEU A 60 0.08 -9.31 -5.05
C LEU A 60 0.89 -10.08 -4.02
N LEU A 61 2.00 -9.50 -3.58
CA LEU A 61 2.89 -10.10 -2.58
C LEU A 61 2.77 -9.30 -1.29
N LEU A 62 2.32 -9.93 -0.21
CA LEU A 62 2.25 -9.30 1.09
C LEU A 62 3.45 -9.73 1.95
N PHE A 63 4.24 -8.77 2.38
CA PHE A 63 5.35 -8.96 3.30
C PHE A 63 4.97 -8.46 4.69
N ASP A 64 5.10 -9.34 5.68
CA ASP A 64 4.87 -9.06 7.10
C ASP A 64 6.14 -9.39 7.88
N SER A 65 6.82 -8.36 8.39
CA SER A 65 8.10 -8.51 9.10
C SER A 65 7.97 -9.15 10.48
N LEU A 66 6.77 -9.12 11.09
CA LEU A 66 6.51 -9.80 12.36
C LEU A 66 6.11 -11.26 12.14
N ALA A 67 6.04 -11.70 10.88
CA ALA A 67 5.44 -12.97 10.48
C ALA A 67 4.11 -13.20 11.19
N GLU A 68 3.37 -12.12 11.50
CA GLU A 68 2.16 -12.19 12.31
C GLU A 68 1.16 -13.02 11.49
N CYS A 69 0.95 -14.26 11.92
CA CYS A 69 0.17 -15.27 11.22
C CYS A 69 -1.34 -14.97 11.29
N LYS A 70 -1.74 -13.72 11.05
CA LYS A 70 -3.13 -13.30 10.86
C LYS A 70 -3.36 -13.21 9.36
N SER A 71 -4.21 -14.09 8.84
CA SER A 71 -4.42 -14.21 7.40
C SER A 71 -4.86 -12.89 6.78
N TRP A 72 -4.15 -12.45 5.74
CA TRP A 72 -4.50 -11.35 4.83
C TRP A 72 -5.94 -11.41 4.30
N LYS A 73 -6.59 -12.57 4.37
CA LYS A 73 -8.00 -12.76 4.00
C LYS A 73 -8.96 -11.80 4.72
N LYS A 74 -8.59 -11.28 5.90
CA LYS A 74 -9.41 -10.28 6.61
C LYS A 74 -9.35 -8.89 6.00
N ASP A 75 -8.33 -8.60 5.20
CA ASP A 75 -8.11 -7.30 4.56
C ASP A 75 -8.79 -7.22 3.18
N ILE A 76 -9.36 -8.32 2.69
CA ILE A 76 -10.07 -8.38 1.42
C ILE A 76 -11.57 -8.41 1.70
N GLN A 77 -12.28 -7.39 1.24
CA GLN A 77 -13.72 -7.48 1.04
C GLN A 77 -13.99 -8.02 -0.37
N VAL A 78 -14.78 -9.09 -0.43
CA VAL A 78 -15.30 -9.68 -1.69
C VAL A 78 -16.56 -8.95 -2.09
#